data_AF-A0A4U5P6E3-F1
#
_entry.id   AF-A0A4U5P6E3-F1
#
_cell.length_a   1.000
_cell.length_b   1.000
_cell.length_c   1.000
_cell.angle_alpha   90.00
_cell.angle_beta   90.00
_cell.angle_gamma   90.00
#
_symmetry.space_group_name_H-M   'P 1'
#
loop_
_entity.id
_entity.type
_entity.pdbx_description
1 polymer ?
#
loop_
_entity_poly.entity_id
_entity_poly.type
_entity_poly.pdbx_seq_one_letter_code
_entity_poly.pdbx_strand_id
1 'polypeptide(L)'
;MATPTPHLSGIAALLKSSHPDRSPAAIKSAIMTAANLTNLGGTPITDDSFGPVDVFAIGSGHVNPTKADDPGLVYDIQPDDYISYLCGLGYSNTETYTRTATNVGPFNSSYIAGIIAPQGVDVKVTPNAIPFGGGDPKATSSVTFYSNCQMNLPFSQGYLIWVSADHVVRNPIAVTFE
;
A
#
# COMPACT_ATOMS: atom_id res chain seq x y z
N MET A 1 -17.58 17.55 7.17
CA MET A 1 -16.64 17.10 6.12
C MET A 1 -15.43 18.03 6.15
N ALA A 2 -14.36 17.65 6.85
CA ALA A 2 -13.10 18.39 6.76
C ALA A 2 -12.49 18.10 5.39
N THR A 3 -12.16 19.13 4.61
CA THR A 3 -11.45 18.98 3.32
C THR A 3 -9.97 18.73 3.64
N PRO A 4 -9.45 17.50 3.54
CA PRO A 4 -8.04 17.19 3.83
C PRO A 4 -7.13 17.61 2.66
N THR A 5 -7.74 17.91 1.51
CA THR A 5 -7.09 18.21 0.24
C THR A 5 -6.00 19.28 0.31
N PRO A 6 -6.19 20.47 0.91
CA PRO A 6 -5.12 21.48 0.97
C PRO A 6 -3.88 20.98 1.73
N HIS A 7 -4.06 20.17 2.78
CA HIS A 7 -2.94 19.60 3.54
C HIS A 7 -2.17 18.60 2.68
N LEU A 8 -2.87 17.69 1.99
CA LEU A 8 -2.24 16.73 1.09
C LEU A 8 -1.55 17.41 -0.10
N SER A 9 -2.16 18.46 -0.67
CA SER A 9 -1.54 19.26 -1.74
C SER A 9 -0.28 19.96 -1.26
N GLY A 10 -0.28 20.55 -0.06
CA GLY A 10 0.90 21.17 0.53
C GLY A 10 2.03 20.16 0.77
N ILE A 11 1.70 18.98 1.29
CA ILE A 11 2.67 17.90 1.50
C ILE A 11 3.22 17.39 0.15
N ALA A 12 2.35 17.17 -0.83
CA ALA A 12 2.78 16.76 -2.17
C ALA A 12 3.70 17.80 -2.83
N ALA A 13 3.39 19.09 -2.69
CA ALA A 13 4.23 20.17 -3.18
C ALA A 13 5.61 20.20 -2.48
N LEU A 14 5.64 19.99 -1.16
CA LEU A 14 6.88 19.90 -0.40
C LEU A 14 7.73 18.71 -0.86
N LEU A 15 7.13 17.53 -1.00
CA LEU A 15 7.81 16.33 -1.51
C LEU A 15 8.33 16.51 -2.94
N LYS A 16 7.58 17.22 -3.79
CA LYS A 16 8.05 17.56 -5.14
C LYS A 16 9.23 18.54 -5.10
N SER A 17 9.24 19.44 -4.13
CA SER A 17 10.34 20.39 -3.94
C SER A 17 11.61 19.71 -3.39
N SER A 18 11.49 18.74 -2.48
CA SER A 18 12.63 17.98 -1.95
C SER A 18 13.13 16.91 -2.91
N HIS A 19 12.27 16.36 -3.77
CA HIS A 19 12.61 15.35 -4.78
C HIS A 19 12.09 15.76 -6.17
N PRO A 20 12.78 16.69 -6.86
CA PRO A 20 12.31 17.29 -8.11
C PRO A 20 12.14 16.32 -9.27
N ASP A 21 12.84 15.20 -9.26
CA ASP A 21 12.82 14.14 -10.27
C ASP A 21 11.63 13.18 -10.13
N ARG A 22 11.00 13.09 -8.94
CA ARG A 22 9.89 12.15 -8.71
C ARG A 22 8.67 12.46 -9.56
N SER A 23 8.06 11.42 -10.14
CA SER A 23 6.78 11.54 -10.84
C SER A 23 5.64 11.88 -9.87
N PRO A 24 4.51 12.43 -10.35
CA PRO A 24 3.32 12.61 -9.51
C PRO A 24 2.82 11.32 -8.86
N ALA A 25 2.94 10.18 -9.56
CA ALA A 25 2.56 8.87 -9.03
C ALA A 25 3.54 8.39 -7.95
N ALA A 26 4.85 8.63 -8.09
CA ALA A 26 5.83 8.33 -7.05
C ALA A 26 5.58 9.15 -5.77
N ILE A 27 5.20 10.44 -5.89
CA ILE A 27 4.84 11.27 -4.73
C ILE A 27 3.57 10.75 -4.06
N LYS A 28 2.54 10.43 -4.85
CA LYS A 28 1.31 9.82 -4.34
C LYS A 28 1.61 8.51 -3.61
N SER A 29 2.44 7.66 -4.21
CA SER A 29 2.88 6.40 -3.61
C SER A 29 3.56 6.62 -2.28
N ALA A 30 4.52 7.55 -2.20
CA ALA A 30 5.26 7.84 -0.99
C ALA A 30 4.32 8.26 0.17
N ILE A 31 3.36 9.14 -0.12
CA ILE A 31 2.34 9.58 0.85
C ILE A 31 1.49 8.38 1.33
N MET A 32 1.06 7.52 0.41
CA MET A 32 0.19 6.38 0.71
C MET A 32 0.92 5.30 1.52
N THR A 33 2.10 4.87 1.09
CA THR A 33 2.81 3.72 1.69
C THR A 33 3.46 4.06 3.03
N ALA A 34 3.72 5.35 3.28
CA ALA A 34 4.27 5.86 4.53
C ALA A 34 3.22 6.23 5.58
N ALA A 35 1.93 6.21 5.25
CA ALA A 35 0.85 6.61 6.16
C ALA A 35 0.81 5.77 7.46
N ASN A 36 0.29 6.34 8.54
CA ASN A 36 0.11 5.68 9.83
C ASN A 36 -1.33 5.15 9.98
N LEU A 37 -1.49 3.94 10.53
CA LEU A 37 -2.81 3.39 10.92
C LEU A 37 -3.13 3.63 12.39
N THR A 38 -2.16 4.12 13.15
CA THR A 38 -2.26 4.33 14.58
C THR A 38 -2.22 5.81 14.91
N ASN A 39 -2.85 6.16 16.03
CA ASN A 39 -2.72 7.48 16.63
C ASN A 39 -1.36 7.63 17.35
N LEU A 40 -1.14 8.79 17.96
CA LEU A 40 0.08 9.08 18.73
C LEU A 40 0.28 8.16 19.94
N GLY A 41 -0.78 7.51 20.44
CA GLY A 41 -0.73 6.51 21.51
C GLY A 41 -0.44 5.09 21.03
N GLY A 42 -0.22 4.88 19.73
CA GLY A 42 0.04 3.56 19.15
C GLY A 42 -1.18 2.67 19.00
N THR A 43 -2.38 3.17 19.32
CA THR A 43 -3.63 2.42 19.09
C THR A 43 -4.17 2.70 17.70
N PRO A 44 -4.96 1.78 17.10
CA PRO A 44 -5.62 2.04 15.82
C PRO A 44 -6.38 3.36 15.83
N ILE A 45 -6.38 4.06 14.70
CA ILE A 45 -7.24 5.22 14.49
C ILE A 45 -8.70 4.76 14.63
N THR A 46 -9.51 5.54 15.32
CA THR A 46 -10.91 5.21 15.60
C THR A 46 -11.86 6.26 15.05
N ASP A 47 -13.11 5.87 14.84
CA ASP A 47 -14.21 6.76 14.53
C ASP A 47 -14.77 7.43 15.80
N ASP A 48 -15.84 8.24 15.63
CA ASP A 48 -16.55 8.90 16.73
C ASP A 48 -17.25 7.91 17.68
N SER A 49 -17.38 6.64 17.28
CA SER A 49 -17.91 5.54 18.10
C SER A 49 -16.80 4.78 18.84
N PHE A 50 -15.55 5.23 18.74
CA PHE A 50 -14.35 4.57 19.28
C PHE A 50 -14.08 3.17 18.69
N GLY A 51 -14.65 2.86 17.52
CA GLY A 51 -14.35 1.65 16.77
C GLY A 51 -13.16 1.88 15.82
N PRO A 52 -12.33 0.86 15.52
CA PRO A 52 -11.27 1.00 14.53
C PRO A 52 -11.87 1.28 13.14
N VAL A 53 -11.28 2.24 12.42
CA VAL A 53 -11.73 2.59 11.07
C VAL A 53 -11.19 1.64 10.02
N ASP A 54 -11.98 1.41 8.96
CA ASP A 54 -11.58 0.60 7.82
C ASP A 54 -10.86 1.41 6.73
N VAL A 55 -10.33 0.69 5.74
CA VAL A 55 -9.62 1.21 4.57
C VAL A 55 -10.52 2.11 3.70
N PHE A 56 -11.84 1.99 3.75
CA PHE A 56 -12.74 2.87 3.01
C PHE A 56 -12.91 4.23 3.71
N ALA A 57 -12.78 4.27 5.04
CA ALA A 57 -12.82 5.51 5.81
C ALA A 57 -11.49 6.30 5.73
N ILE A 58 -10.33 5.64 5.83
CA ILE A 58 -9.02 6.32 5.91
C ILE A 58 -8.05 6.01 4.77
N GLY A 59 -8.43 5.18 3.79
CA GLY A 59 -7.54 4.74 2.72
C GLY A 59 -6.31 4.04 3.29
N SER A 60 -5.12 4.52 2.92
CA SER A 60 -3.85 3.97 3.43
C SER A 60 -3.51 4.40 4.85
N GLY A 61 -4.25 5.36 5.43
CA GLY A 61 -4.09 5.88 6.78
C GLY A 61 -3.82 7.38 6.87
N HIS A 62 -3.49 7.85 8.07
CA HIS A 62 -3.13 9.23 8.33
C HIS A 62 -1.76 9.57 7.74
N VAL A 63 -1.66 10.70 7.02
CA VAL A 63 -0.41 11.11 6.38
C VAL A 63 0.73 11.29 7.40
N ASN A 64 1.93 10.86 7.00
CA ASN A 64 3.17 11.04 7.75
C ASN A 64 4.22 11.69 6.82
N PRO A 65 4.33 13.03 6.80
CA PRO A 65 5.21 13.73 5.87
C PRO A 65 6.68 13.34 6.00
N THR A 66 7.16 13.15 7.24
CA THR A 66 8.55 12.78 7.51
C THR A 66 8.88 11.41 6.92
N LYS A 67 7.99 10.43 7.09
CA LYS A 67 8.17 9.09 6.51
C LYS A 67 7.92 9.07 5.00
N ALA A 68 7.12 9.99 4.46
CA ALA A 68 6.88 10.11 3.02
C ALA A 68 8.04 10.77 2.25
N ASP A 69 8.89 11.54 2.93
CA ASP A 69 10.10 12.12 2.32
C ASP A 69 11.11 11.01 1.95
N ASP A 70 11.31 10.06 2.87
CA ASP A 70 12.10 8.84 2.65
C ASP A 70 11.24 7.56 2.84
N PRO A 71 10.44 7.19 1.82
CA PRO A 71 9.50 6.07 1.92
C PRO A 71 10.16 4.70 1.71
N GLY A 72 11.44 4.63 1.34
CA GLY A 72 12.15 3.40 0.96
C GLY A 72 11.79 2.89 -0.44
N LEU A 73 10.52 2.53 -0.67
CA LEU A 73 10.01 2.13 -1.99
C LEU A 73 8.88 3.05 -2.47
N VAL A 74 8.90 3.35 -3.76
CA VAL A 74 7.79 4.03 -4.46
C VAL A 74 7.31 3.19 -5.63
N TYR A 75 6.02 3.27 -5.90
CA TYR A 75 5.37 2.62 -7.04
C TYR A 75 4.91 3.68 -8.03
N ASP A 76 5.36 3.56 -9.27
CA ASP A 76 4.90 4.39 -10.39
C ASP A 76 3.67 3.70 -11.00
N ILE A 77 2.59 3.61 -10.22
CA ILE A 77 1.37 2.85 -10.61
C ILE A 77 0.59 3.54 -11.73
N GLN A 78 -0.03 2.73 -12.59
CA GLN A 78 -1.03 3.18 -13.56
C GLN A 78 -2.46 2.90 -13.04
N PRO A 79 -3.48 3.62 -13.53
CA PRO A 79 -4.88 3.41 -13.14
C PRO A 79 -5.42 1.98 -13.40
N ASP A 80 -4.74 1.19 -14.22
CA ASP A 80 -5.12 -0.19 -14.52
C ASP A 80 -4.61 -1.20 -13.47
N ASP A 81 -3.82 -0.74 -12.48
CA ASP A 81 -3.30 -1.55 -11.37
C ASP A 81 -4.27 -1.66 -10.17
N TYR A 82 -5.50 -1.16 -10.29
CA TYR A 82 -6.52 -1.34 -9.26
C TYR A 82 -7.07 -2.77 -9.32
N ILE A 83 -7.16 -3.40 -8.15
CA ILE A 83 -7.67 -4.77 -8.03
C ILE A 83 -9.14 -4.77 -8.42
N SER A 84 -9.44 -5.39 -9.57
CA SER A 84 -10.80 -5.63 -10.00
C SER A 84 -11.44 -6.68 -9.11
N TYR A 85 -12.70 -6.43 -8.81
CA TYR A 85 -13.57 -7.22 -7.94
C TYR A 85 -13.63 -8.70 -8.35
N LEU A 86 -13.23 -9.62 -7.45
CA LEU A 86 -12.98 -11.04 -7.78
C LEU A 86 -14.22 -11.94 -7.74
N CYS A 87 -15.08 -11.84 -6.72
CA CYS A 87 -16.16 -12.83 -6.53
C CYS A 87 -17.47 -12.51 -7.25
N GLY A 88 -17.90 -11.25 -7.38
CA GLY A 88 -19.22 -10.91 -7.95
C GLY A 88 -19.21 -10.50 -9.43
N LEU A 89 -18.07 -10.58 -10.11
CA LEU A 89 -17.99 -10.41 -11.57
C LEU A 89 -17.87 -11.76 -12.31
N GLY A 90 -17.92 -12.89 -11.61
CA GLY A 90 -17.79 -14.23 -12.21
C GLY A 90 -16.37 -14.52 -12.75
N TYR A 91 -15.36 -13.81 -12.26
CA TYR A 91 -13.96 -14.06 -12.59
C TYR A 91 -13.46 -15.37 -11.97
N SER A 92 -12.29 -15.81 -12.43
CA SER A 92 -11.63 -16.96 -11.85
C SER A 92 -11.33 -16.72 -10.37
N ASN A 93 -11.39 -17.76 -9.54
CA ASN A 93 -11.07 -17.65 -8.11
C ASN A 93 -9.59 -17.30 -7.85
N THR A 94 -8.81 -16.94 -8.87
CA THR A 94 -7.38 -16.67 -8.80
C THR A 94 -6.99 -15.53 -9.72
N GLU A 95 -6.57 -14.40 -9.17
CA GLU A 95 -6.09 -13.27 -9.99
C GLU A 95 -4.67 -12.88 -9.57
N THR A 96 -3.83 -12.58 -10.55
CA THR A 96 -2.43 -12.20 -10.32
C THR A 96 -2.14 -10.81 -10.86
N TYR A 97 -1.60 -9.95 -10.01
CA TYR A 97 -1.23 -8.59 -10.34
C TYR A 97 0.27 -8.42 -10.24
N THR A 98 0.86 -7.73 -11.21
CA THR A 98 2.28 -7.45 -11.21
C THR A 98 2.51 -5.99 -10.89
N ARG A 99 3.44 -5.70 -9.96
CA ARG A 99 3.80 -4.35 -9.53
C ARG A 99 5.30 -4.18 -9.58
N THR A 100 5.73 -3.05 -10.15
CA THR A 100 7.13 -2.63 -10.13
C THR A 100 7.33 -1.59 -9.04
N ALA A 101 8.20 -1.90 -8.08
CA ALA A 101 8.68 -0.97 -7.07
C ALA A 101 10.01 -0.37 -7.51
N THR A 102 10.24 0.90 -7.21
CA THR A 102 11.54 1.55 -7.32
C THR A 102 12.07 1.85 -5.93
N ASN A 103 13.28 1.39 -5.62
CA ASN A 103 14.00 1.71 -4.41
C ASN A 103 14.53 3.15 -4.48
N VAL A 104 14.06 3.97 -3.55
CA VAL A 104 14.48 5.35 -3.33
C VAL A 104 15.20 5.52 -1.98
N GLY A 105 15.40 4.41 -1.26
CA GLY A 105 16.17 4.35 -0.03
C GLY A 105 17.61 3.86 -0.29
N PRO A 106 18.25 3.22 0.71
CA PRO A 106 19.63 2.77 0.62
C PRO A 106 19.88 1.79 -0.55
N PHE A 107 20.98 1.99 -1.27
CA PHE A 107 21.36 1.22 -2.46
C PHE A 107 21.55 -0.28 -2.19
N ASN A 108 22.05 -0.65 -1.00
CA ASN A 108 22.23 -2.03 -0.55
C ASN A 108 21.19 -2.37 0.54
N SER A 109 19.95 -2.59 0.12
CA SER A 109 18.86 -2.96 1.02
C SER A 109 18.11 -4.17 0.48
N SER A 110 17.55 -4.98 1.38
CA SER A 110 16.67 -6.09 1.01
C SER A 110 15.34 -5.89 1.71
N TYR A 111 14.25 -6.06 0.94
CA TYR A 111 12.90 -5.94 1.44
C TYR A 111 12.26 -7.32 1.48
N ILE A 112 11.74 -7.71 2.64
CA ILE A 112 11.01 -8.96 2.83
C ILE A 112 9.52 -8.65 2.81
N ALA A 113 8.76 -9.45 2.06
CA ALA A 113 7.31 -9.31 2.00
C ALA A 113 6.63 -9.97 3.20
N GLY A 114 5.78 -9.21 3.86
CA GLY A 114 4.80 -9.67 4.85
C GLY A 114 3.39 -9.48 4.31
N ILE A 115 2.50 -10.43 4.62
CA ILE A 115 1.10 -10.41 4.19
C ILE A 115 0.21 -10.48 5.43
N ILE A 116 -0.72 -9.54 5.54
CA ILE A 116 -1.91 -9.64 6.39
C ILE A 116 -3.06 -9.89 5.42
N ALA A 117 -3.48 -11.15 5.29
CA ALA A 117 -4.47 -11.53 4.30
C ALA A 117 -5.88 -11.04 4.72
N PRO A 118 -6.69 -10.49 3.79
CA PRO A 118 -8.11 -10.29 4.03
C PRO A 118 -8.80 -11.62 4.36
N GLN A 119 -9.78 -11.58 5.25
CA GLN A 119 -10.62 -12.74 5.54
C GLN A 119 -11.30 -13.22 4.26
N GLY A 120 -11.22 -14.53 3.97
CA GLY A 120 -11.82 -15.12 2.77
C GLY A 120 -10.93 -15.09 1.53
N VAL A 121 -9.71 -14.58 1.61
CA VAL A 121 -8.77 -14.52 0.48
C VAL A 121 -7.38 -14.93 0.92
N ASP A 122 -6.79 -15.91 0.25
CA ASP A 122 -5.36 -16.19 0.40
C ASP A 122 -4.56 -15.29 -0.53
N VAL A 123 -3.44 -14.75 -0.04
CA VAL A 123 -2.59 -13.85 -0.82
C VAL A 123 -1.16 -14.39 -0.85
N LYS A 124 -0.62 -14.53 -2.06
CA LYS A 124 0.75 -14.97 -2.30
C LYS A 124 1.52 -13.89 -3.04
N VAL A 125 2.74 -13.60 -2.58
CA VAL A 125 3.65 -12.65 -3.23
C VAL A 125 4.89 -13.39 -3.73
N THR A 126 5.32 -13.07 -4.96
CA THR A 126 6.50 -13.66 -5.59
C THR A 126 7.33 -12.56 -6.26
N PRO A 127 8.65 -12.44 -5.96
CA PRO A 127 9.37 -13.14 -4.89
C PRO A 127 8.93 -12.67 -3.50
N ASN A 128 9.25 -13.45 -2.47
CA ASN A 128 9.01 -13.08 -1.06
C ASN A 128 10.08 -12.13 -0.49
N ALA A 129 11.17 -11.90 -1.23
CA ALA A 129 12.19 -10.92 -0.90
C ALA A 129 12.73 -10.25 -2.17
N ILE A 130 13.01 -8.95 -2.08
CA ILE A 130 13.57 -8.16 -3.17
C ILE A 130 14.89 -7.54 -2.70
N PRO A 131 16.04 -8.02 -3.21
CA PRO A 131 17.33 -7.40 -2.96
C PRO A 131 17.57 -6.23 -3.93
N PHE A 132 18.01 -5.10 -3.41
CA PHE A 132 18.58 -3.98 -4.15
C PHE A 132 20.07 -3.88 -3.83
N GLY A 133 20.88 -3.64 -4.86
CA GLY A 133 22.35 -3.57 -4.77
C GLY A 133 23.10 -3.82 -6.08
N GLY A 134 22.38 -4.27 -7.13
CA GLY A 134 22.93 -4.59 -8.45
C GLY A 134 22.89 -3.48 -9.49
N GLY A 135 22.59 -2.23 -9.10
CA GLY A 135 22.55 -1.07 -10.01
C GLY A 135 21.18 -0.73 -10.60
N ASP A 136 20.26 -1.68 -10.72
CA ASP A 136 18.86 -1.39 -11.06
C ASP A 136 18.08 -1.06 -9.76
N PRO A 137 17.54 0.16 -9.61
CA PRO A 137 16.70 0.49 -8.47
C PRO A 137 15.28 -0.09 -8.62
N LYS A 138 14.93 -0.72 -9.74
CA LYS A 138 13.59 -1.26 -9.98
C LYS A 138 13.53 -2.76 -9.78
N ALA A 139 12.42 -3.21 -9.21
CA ALA A 139 12.13 -4.62 -9.07
C ALA A 139 10.64 -4.89 -9.26
N THR A 140 10.34 -5.99 -9.93
CA THR A 140 8.97 -6.40 -10.23
C THR A 140 8.57 -7.58 -9.35
N SER A 141 7.37 -7.51 -8.79
CA SER A 141 6.78 -8.55 -7.96
C SER A 141 5.37 -8.85 -8.42
N SER A 142 4.95 -10.10 -8.26
CA SER A 142 3.59 -10.54 -8.55
C SER A 142 2.86 -10.89 -7.26
N VAL A 143 1.63 -10.42 -7.13
CA VAL A 143 0.72 -10.67 -6.02
C VAL A 143 -0.46 -11.45 -6.57
N THR A 144 -0.60 -12.70 -6.15
CA THR A 144 -1.70 -13.59 -6.53
C THR A 144 -2.69 -13.68 -5.38
N PHE A 145 -3.96 -13.45 -5.69
CA PHE A 145 -5.09 -13.55 -4.78
C PHE A 145 -5.87 -14.82 -5.11
N TYR A 146 -6.18 -15.63 -4.11
CA TYR A 146 -7.03 -16.80 -4.22
C TYR A 146 -8.29 -16.55 -3.40
N SER A 147 -9.40 -16.32 -4.08
CA SER A 147 -10.65 -15.98 -3.41
C SER A 147 -11.42 -17.23 -3.02
N ASN A 148 -11.85 -17.29 -1.77
CA ASN A 148 -12.82 -18.27 -1.29
C ASN A 148 -14.21 -17.61 -1.26
N CYS A 149 -14.94 -17.69 -2.38
CA CYS A 149 -16.23 -17.01 -2.58
C CYS A 149 -17.40 -17.62 -1.77
N GLN A 150 -17.13 -18.29 -0.65
CA GLN A 150 -18.14 -18.82 0.29
C GLN A 150 -18.37 -17.93 1.52
N MET A 151 -17.85 -16.71 1.51
CA MET A 151 -17.94 -15.76 2.63
C MET A 151 -19.18 -14.89 2.52
N ASN A 152 -19.89 -14.72 3.64
CA ASN A 152 -21.01 -13.78 3.75
C ASN A 152 -20.56 -12.50 4.49
N LEU A 153 -19.65 -11.75 3.88
CA LEU A 153 -19.14 -10.48 4.38
C LEU A 153 -19.28 -9.42 3.28
N PRO A 154 -19.63 -8.17 3.58
CA PRO A 154 -19.70 -7.13 2.54
C PRO A 154 -18.30 -6.83 1.96
N PHE A 155 -17.29 -6.83 2.82
CA PHE A 155 -15.89 -6.65 2.45
C PHE A 155 -14.95 -7.25 3.49
N SER A 156 -13.68 -7.37 3.12
CA SER A 156 -12.56 -7.57 4.03
C SER A 156 -11.35 -6.77 3.58
N GLN A 157 -10.47 -6.43 4.53
CA GLN A 157 -9.23 -5.70 4.27
C GLN A 157 -8.00 -6.47 4.77
N GLY A 158 -6.85 -6.15 4.20
CA GLY A 158 -5.55 -6.72 4.50
C GLY A 158 -4.42 -5.79 4.03
N TYR A 159 -3.18 -6.25 4.10
CA TYR A 159 -2.01 -5.46 3.76
C TYR A 159 -0.90 -6.31 3.16
N LEU A 160 -0.26 -5.80 2.09
CA LEU A 160 1.07 -6.21 1.67
C LEU A 160 2.08 -5.23 2.28
N ILE A 161 3.06 -5.75 2.99
CA ILE A 161 4.06 -4.97 3.73
C ILE A 161 5.44 -5.38 3.24
N TRP A 162 6.23 -4.43 2.76
CA TRP A 162 7.66 -4.64 2.51
C TRP A 162 8.44 -4.07 3.69
N VAL A 163 9.28 -4.90 4.30
CA VAL A 163 10.09 -4.55 5.47
C VAL A 163 11.56 -4.65 5.12
N SER A 164 12.30 -3.57 5.31
CA SER A 164 13.77 -3.53 5.31
C SER A 164 14.28 -3.19 6.72
N ALA A 165 15.59 -2.97 6.87
CA ALA A 165 16.18 -2.53 8.13
C ALA A 165 15.63 -1.17 8.60
N ASP A 166 15.41 -0.26 7.65
CA ASP A 166 15.08 1.15 7.95
C ASP A 166 13.66 1.55 7.49
N HIS A 167 13.03 0.76 6.62
CA HIS A 167 11.78 1.13 5.97
C HIS A 167 10.69 0.06 6.12
N VAL A 168 9.46 0.54 6.27
CA VAL A 168 8.24 -0.27 6.24
C VAL A 168 7.28 0.37 5.25
N VAL A 169 7.06 -0.31 4.12
CA VAL A 169 6.25 0.14 2.99
C VAL A 169 4.97 -0.68 2.96
N ARG A 170 3.83 -0.05 3.25
CA ARG A 170 2.55 -0.76 3.38
C ARG A 170 1.59 -0.41 2.25
N ASN A 171 1.06 -1.43 1.60
CA ASN A 171 0.02 -1.32 0.58
C ASN A 171 -1.28 -1.95 1.11
N PRO A 172 -2.38 -1.20 1.25
CA PRO A 172 -3.66 -1.78 1.64
C PRO A 172 -4.21 -2.70 0.54
N ILE A 173 -4.88 -3.76 0.97
CA ILE A 173 -5.63 -4.69 0.15
C ILE A 173 -7.07 -4.60 0.64
N ALA A 174 -8.01 -4.34 -0.26
CA ALA A 174 -9.44 -4.36 0.04
C ALA A 174 -10.12 -5.30 -0.94
N VAL A 175 -11.01 -6.14 -0.42
CA VAL A 175 -11.79 -7.10 -1.21
C VAL A 175 -13.24 -6.93 -0.80
N THR A 176 -14.11 -6.66 -1.75
CA THR A 176 -15.57 -6.72 -1.58
C THR A 176 -16.05 -8.13 -1.92
N PHE A 177 -17.25 -8.55 -1.48
CA PHE A 177 -17.82 -9.87 -1.82
C PHE A 177 -19.30 -9.84 -2.28
N GLU A 178 -19.80 -8.69 -2.75
CA GLU A 178 -21.18 -8.47 -3.23
C GLU A 178 -21.71 -9.37 -4.36
#